data_AF-A0A7S4K852-F1
#
_entry.id   AF-A0A7S4K852-F1
#
_cell.length_a   1.000
_cell.length_b   1.000
_cell.length_c   1.000
_cell.angle_alpha   90.00
_cell.angle_beta   90.00
_cell.angle_gamma   90.00
#
_symmetry.space_group_name_H-M   'P 1'
#
loop_
_entity.id
_entity.type
_entity.pdbx_description
1 polymer ?
#
loop_
_entity_poly.entity_id
_entity_poly.type
_entity_poly.pdbx_seq_one_letter_code
_entity_poly.pdbx_strand_id
1 'polypeptide(L)'
;KEKEEGWKRIDSSRSPQSSNGVGGETSAEGRKGAESRASVVAAAQKGAKGQRESGRSASSSWFSGRRRVALARSHSSAGSLKIMLRTFVSALCRKQERPLIMFLDDLQWADEGSLDIVGALLASKALRHFLFVGAYRSNEVEEGHPLRKRMGEITSAAGEGAVTEVEVYNLSPRTIGQFIADTTERSPDDVAPLTDLIYRKTLGNVFFAMHALEELARRNVLYYDIITYEWQWNLDMGTGLESFVNSDVLTMVKSKIRKLNEVDRRALILAAYTRNIVEVGTLQSLLESDGFSLGSDQVQNLLENAVSEGLLLESEEREGEYKFAHDMIRSAAYSLVPKGEERDRLLVLVAVVLLDRHSLTGEDWTLFVAASHLNSVPKHHLDSPEDLAELNLRVAKLASGKAALSQAADLLRAGLGCLPDWHRYYRLHLDLSNGLLKAEVSLGHYTEAEALIADILRNASGDRDRVGALEASITVIAEGGNRDYAKGAQRGAEILGLPFRPGWRNLALERFRARRAR
;
A
#
# COMPACT_ATOMS: atom_id res chain seq x y z
N LYS A 1 -32.66 39.91 30.29
CA LYS A 1 -31.86 39.53 31.47
C LYS A 1 -30.95 38.39 31.04
N GLU A 2 -29.97 38.67 30.18
CA GLU A 2 -28.58 39.10 30.46
C GLU A 2 -27.71 38.01 31.12
N LYS A 3 -26.59 37.76 30.42
CA LYS A 3 -25.21 37.46 30.86
C LYS A 3 -24.89 36.02 31.30
N GLU A 4 -23.96 35.30 30.66
CA GLU A 4 -22.54 35.52 30.26
C GLU A 4 -21.58 34.80 31.23
N GLU A 5 -20.73 33.96 30.62
CA GLU A 5 -19.29 33.76 30.80
C GLU A 5 -18.65 33.36 32.15
N GLY A 6 -17.56 32.59 32.03
CA GLY A 6 -16.58 32.42 33.10
C GLY A 6 -15.56 31.29 32.93
N TRP A 7 -14.69 31.37 31.92
CA TRP A 7 -13.40 30.67 31.90
C TRP A 7 -12.41 31.34 32.87
N LYS A 8 -11.54 30.58 33.57
CA LYS A 8 -10.23 31.07 34.04
C LYS A 8 -9.15 29.99 34.06
N ARG A 9 -8.11 30.23 33.24
CA ARG A 9 -6.70 29.84 33.43
C ARG A 9 -6.10 30.56 34.65
N ILE A 10 -4.99 30.06 35.20
CA ILE A 10 -3.67 30.75 35.32
C ILE A 10 -2.69 29.88 36.14
N ASP A 11 -1.73 29.29 35.43
CA ASP A 11 -0.27 29.48 35.45
C ASP A 11 0.60 29.65 36.73
N SER A 12 1.77 28.99 36.62
CA SER A 12 3.14 29.43 36.94
C SER A 12 3.77 29.36 38.35
N SER A 13 4.81 28.51 38.41
CA SER A 13 6.18 28.78 38.90
C SER A 13 6.47 29.03 40.40
N ARG A 14 7.38 28.21 40.95
CA ARG A 14 8.67 28.61 41.58
C ARG A 14 9.31 27.46 42.36
N SER A 15 10.46 26.99 41.89
CA SER A 15 11.58 26.51 42.74
C SER A 15 12.39 27.73 43.22
N PRO A 16 13.52 27.66 43.97
CA PRO A 16 14.23 26.50 44.56
C PRO A 16 14.68 26.74 46.04
N GLN A 17 15.20 25.73 46.74
CA GLN A 17 16.50 25.78 47.45
C GLN A 17 16.79 24.56 48.36
N SER A 18 18.09 24.32 48.45
CA SER A 18 18.92 23.28 49.06
C SER A 18 19.06 23.28 50.59
N SER A 19 19.39 22.13 51.19
CA SER A 19 20.48 21.88 52.17
C SER A 19 20.30 20.47 52.78
N ASN A 20 21.23 19.52 52.60
CA ASN A 20 22.51 19.26 53.30
C ASN A 20 22.41 18.73 54.75
N GLY A 21 23.10 17.60 55.01
CA GLY A 21 23.52 17.11 56.34
C GLY A 21 22.94 15.73 56.71
N VAL A 22 23.57 14.58 56.45
CA VAL A 22 24.80 13.94 57.02
C VAL A 22 24.57 13.25 58.39
N GLY A 23 24.87 11.94 58.41
CA GLY A 23 25.33 11.14 59.56
C GLY A 23 24.22 10.45 60.38
N GLY A 24 24.26 9.16 60.72
CA GLY A 24 25.28 8.13 60.56
C GLY A 24 24.84 6.84 61.28
N GLU A 25 25.34 5.72 60.76
CA GLU A 25 25.71 4.46 61.43
C GLU A 25 24.66 3.65 62.23
N THR A 26 24.41 2.42 61.76
CA THR A 26 24.68 1.19 62.52
C THR A 26 24.83 -0.02 61.58
N SER A 27 26.05 -0.59 61.60
CA SER A 27 26.47 -1.97 61.25
C SER A 27 25.53 -3.05 61.80
N ALA A 28 25.46 -4.31 61.35
CA ALA A 28 26.17 -5.13 60.36
C ALA A 28 25.41 -6.50 60.22
N GLU A 29 25.90 -7.34 59.30
CA GLU A 29 25.63 -8.78 59.09
C GLU A 29 24.41 -9.14 58.21
N GLY A 30 24.51 -9.91 57.12
CA GLY A 30 25.64 -10.62 56.54
C GLY A 30 25.29 -11.28 55.19
N ARG A 31 26.29 -11.27 54.29
CA ARG A 31 26.63 -12.20 53.19
C ARG A 31 25.57 -13.16 52.61
N LYS A 32 25.34 -12.99 51.29
CA LYS A 32 25.46 -13.96 50.15
C LYS A 32 24.79 -13.27 48.96
N GLY A 33 25.34 -13.08 47.78
CA GLY A 33 26.47 -13.64 47.05
C GLY A 33 26.05 -13.52 45.58
N ALA A 34 26.74 -12.64 44.84
CA ALA A 34 26.51 -12.38 43.42
C ALA A 34 27.19 -13.46 42.55
N GLU A 35 26.50 -13.90 41.50
CA GLU A 35 26.93 -14.62 40.28
C GLU A 35 25.61 -15.13 39.67
N SER A 36 25.17 -14.90 38.43
CA SER A 36 25.87 -14.94 37.15
C SER A 36 25.08 -14.18 36.07
N ARG A 37 25.72 -13.21 35.41
CA ARG A 37 25.39 -12.71 34.06
C ARG A 37 26.66 -12.87 33.22
N ALA A 38 26.78 -13.98 32.50
CA ALA A 38 27.68 -14.17 31.35
C ALA A 38 27.55 -15.62 30.86
N SER A 39 27.85 -15.85 29.58
CA SER A 39 27.90 -17.13 28.85
C SER A 39 26.54 -17.74 28.46
N VAL A 40 26.10 -17.48 27.22
CA VAL A 40 26.13 -18.45 26.11
C VAL A 40 26.14 -17.66 24.78
N VAL A 41 27.30 -17.09 24.45
CA VAL A 41 27.73 -16.76 23.08
C VAL A 41 29.06 -17.50 22.92
N ALA A 42 29.01 -18.78 22.54
CA ALA A 42 30.19 -19.58 22.17
C ALA A 42 29.75 -20.98 21.68
N ALA A 43 29.16 -21.05 20.48
CA ALA A 43 29.08 -22.30 19.71
C ALA A 43 28.91 -22.01 18.21
N ALA A 44 29.74 -21.11 17.68
CA ALA A 44 29.83 -20.84 16.25
C ALA A 44 31.30 -20.72 15.84
N GLN A 45 32.09 -21.77 16.09
CA GLN A 45 33.43 -21.95 15.51
C GLN A 45 33.93 -23.37 15.81
N LYS A 46 33.63 -24.31 14.91
CA LYS A 46 34.44 -25.51 14.61
C LYS A 46 33.73 -26.30 13.50
N GLY A 47 34.29 -26.27 12.29
CA GLY A 47 33.79 -27.09 11.19
C GLY A 47 34.19 -26.66 9.79
N ALA A 48 35.42 -26.18 9.58
CA ALA A 48 35.96 -26.02 8.23
C ALA A 48 37.29 -26.78 8.11
N LYS A 49 37.25 -27.96 7.50
CA LYS A 49 38.35 -28.48 6.66
C LYS A 49 37.89 -29.66 5.80
N GLY A 50 37.76 -29.39 4.50
CA GLY A 50 38.12 -30.31 3.42
C GLY A 50 37.01 -31.12 2.74
N GLN A 51 36.44 -30.57 1.65
CA GLN A 51 36.57 -31.13 0.31
C GLN A 51 36.02 -30.16 -0.75
N ARG A 52 36.73 -30.10 -1.90
CA ARG A 52 36.53 -29.20 -3.03
C ARG A 52 35.51 -29.77 -4.04
N GLU A 53 34.93 -28.83 -4.80
CA GLU A 53 34.34 -28.96 -6.15
C GLU A 53 32.95 -29.61 -6.32
N SER A 54 31.91 -28.77 -6.36
CA SER A 54 31.09 -28.54 -7.58
C SER A 54 30.01 -27.49 -7.26
N GLY A 55 29.87 -26.50 -8.14
CA GLY A 55 28.97 -25.37 -7.97
C GLY A 55 27.50 -25.78 -8.01
N ARG A 56 26.77 -25.47 -6.95
CA ARG A 56 25.30 -25.32 -6.95
C ARG A 56 24.92 -24.18 -6.00
N SER A 57 24.11 -23.28 -6.54
CA SER A 57 23.51 -22.12 -5.89
C SER A 57 22.86 -22.49 -4.56
N ALA A 58 23.15 -21.70 -3.53
CA ALA A 58 22.53 -21.79 -2.22
C ALA A 58 21.19 -21.00 -2.24
N SER A 59 20.11 -21.63 -2.70
CA SER A 59 18.75 -21.21 -2.39
C SER A 59 18.29 -21.97 -1.13
N SER A 60 18.49 -21.36 0.04
CA SER A 60 18.14 -21.94 1.33
C SER A 60 16.65 -21.77 1.64
N SER A 61 16.04 -22.87 2.07
CA SER A 61 14.62 -23.12 2.24
C SER A 61 13.92 -22.24 3.28
N TRP A 62 13.09 -21.31 2.82
CA TRP A 62 12.10 -20.60 3.64
C TRP A 62 10.79 -21.37 3.86
N PHE A 63 10.46 -22.30 2.96
CA PHE A 63 9.13 -22.89 2.84
C PHE A 63 8.84 -24.09 3.75
N SER A 64 9.72 -24.41 4.72
CA SER A 64 9.57 -25.61 5.56
C SER A 64 8.88 -25.40 6.93
N GLY A 65 8.49 -24.17 7.28
CA GLY A 65 7.94 -23.83 8.60
C GLY A 65 6.40 -23.77 8.67
N ARG A 66 5.70 -24.92 8.82
CA ARG A 66 4.23 -24.93 9.02
C ARG A 66 3.86 -24.49 10.44
N ARG A 67 3.36 -23.25 10.61
CA ARG A 67 2.56 -22.86 11.79
C ARG A 67 1.11 -22.58 11.39
N ARG A 68 0.19 -23.37 11.94
CA ARG A 68 -1.26 -23.15 11.84
C ARG A 68 -1.66 -21.98 12.74
N VAL A 69 -2.15 -20.91 12.14
CA VAL A 69 -2.85 -19.83 12.86
C VAL A 69 -4.36 -20.11 12.78
N ALA A 70 -5.01 -20.16 13.93
CA ALA A 70 -6.45 -20.39 14.05
C ALA A 70 -7.24 -19.15 13.62
N LEU A 71 -8.26 -19.37 12.79
CA LEU A 71 -9.07 -18.34 12.14
C LEU A 71 -10.16 -17.80 13.10
N ALA A 72 -10.16 -16.50 13.38
CA ALA A 72 -11.36 -15.80 13.84
C ALA A 72 -12.25 -15.51 12.61
N ARG A 73 -13.48 -16.04 12.61
CA ARG A 73 -14.44 -15.95 11.50
C ARG A 73 -15.35 -14.72 11.68
N SER A 74 -15.11 -13.62 10.96
CA SER A 74 -16.15 -12.62 10.70
C SER A 74 -16.80 -12.90 9.33
N HIS A 75 -18.11 -13.07 9.32
CA HIS A 75 -18.93 -13.28 8.11
C HIS A 75 -19.59 -11.96 7.74
N SER A 76 -18.86 -11.06 7.09
CA SER A 76 -19.47 -9.93 6.39
C SER A 76 -19.29 -10.15 4.90
N SER A 77 -20.37 -10.42 4.17
CA SER A 77 -20.36 -10.38 2.71
C SER A 77 -20.12 -8.93 2.24
N ALA A 78 -19.52 -8.71 1.07
CA ALA A 78 -19.32 -7.33 0.57
C ALA A 78 -20.66 -6.60 0.38
N GLY A 79 -21.73 -7.33 0.07
CA GLY A 79 -23.11 -6.81 0.05
C GLY A 79 -23.55 -6.20 1.39
N SER A 80 -23.12 -6.76 2.53
CA SER A 80 -23.44 -6.23 3.87
C SER A 80 -22.70 -4.92 4.14
N LEU A 81 -21.45 -4.79 3.69
CA LEU A 81 -20.67 -3.56 3.84
C LEU A 81 -21.25 -2.41 3.00
N LYS A 82 -21.61 -2.67 1.74
CA LYS A 82 -22.28 -1.68 0.86
C LYS A 82 -23.56 -1.12 1.50
N ILE A 83 -24.40 -2.02 2.04
CA ILE A 83 -25.65 -1.63 2.71
C ILE A 83 -25.36 -0.80 3.96
N MET A 84 -24.41 -1.24 4.80
CA MET A 84 -24.04 -0.53 6.02
C MET A 84 -23.54 0.88 5.71
N LEU A 85 -22.59 1.01 4.79
CA LEU A 85 -21.96 2.29 4.45
C LEU A 85 -22.98 3.24 3.82
N ARG A 86 -23.84 2.75 2.92
CA ARG A 86 -24.94 3.53 2.35
C ARG A 86 -25.91 4.01 3.43
N THR A 87 -26.32 3.15 4.37
CA THR A 87 -27.22 3.52 5.46
C THR A 87 -26.58 4.55 6.38
N PHE A 88 -25.29 4.39 6.70
CA PHE A 88 -24.53 5.33 7.51
C PHE A 88 -24.47 6.71 6.86
N VAL A 89 -24.02 6.79 5.61
CA VAL A 89 -23.94 8.06 4.87
C VAL A 89 -25.32 8.67 4.68
N SER A 90 -26.35 7.87 4.38
CA SER A 90 -27.73 8.35 4.27
C SER A 90 -28.25 8.95 5.58
N ALA A 91 -27.79 8.48 6.74
CA ALA A 91 -28.17 9.04 8.03
C ALA A 91 -27.54 10.42 8.26
N LEU A 92 -26.31 10.64 7.76
CA LEU A 92 -25.61 11.92 7.83
C LEU A 92 -26.22 12.96 6.89
N CYS A 93 -26.63 12.55 5.70
CA CYS A 93 -27.12 13.44 4.64
C CYS A 93 -28.63 13.78 4.74
N ARG A 94 -29.27 13.63 5.91
CA ARG A 94 -30.73 13.80 6.07
C ARG A 94 -31.20 15.26 6.10
N LYS A 95 -30.36 16.17 6.61
CA LYS A 95 -30.74 17.58 6.82
C LYS A 95 -30.05 18.47 5.79
N GLN A 96 -30.82 19.34 5.13
CA GLN A 96 -30.28 20.30 4.17
C GLN A 96 -29.26 21.26 4.79
N GLU A 97 -29.43 21.58 6.08
CA GLU A 97 -28.54 22.46 6.87
C GLU A 97 -27.17 21.82 7.17
N ARG A 98 -27.01 20.53 6.90
CA ARG A 98 -25.78 19.77 7.17
C ARG A 98 -25.44 18.87 5.97
N PRO A 99 -25.12 19.46 4.80
CA PRO A 99 -24.67 18.67 3.66
C PRO A 99 -23.34 17.99 3.99
N LEU A 100 -23.14 16.79 3.45
CA LEU A 100 -21.88 16.08 3.55
C LEU A 100 -21.11 16.23 2.25
N ILE A 101 -19.88 16.70 2.34
CA ILE A 101 -18.92 16.71 1.23
C ILE A 101 -17.87 15.64 1.53
N MET A 102 -17.69 14.70 0.61
CA MET A 102 -16.66 13.67 0.69
C MET A 102 -15.64 13.91 -0.43
N PHE A 103 -14.40 14.16 -0.05
CA PHE A 103 -13.27 14.27 -0.97
C PHE A 103 -12.38 13.04 -0.85
N LEU A 104 -12.09 12.37 -1.96
CA LEU A 104 -11.13 11.28 -2.06
C LEU A 104 -10.07 11.63 -3.08
N ASP A 105 -8.81 11.60 -2.65
CA ASP A 105 -7.64 11.82 -3.49
C ASP A 105 -7.10 10.49 -4.05
N ASP A 106 -6.31 10.56 -5.12
CA ASP A 106 -5.63 9.44 -5.78
C ASP A 106 -6.52 8.22 -6.11
N LEU A 107 -7.72 8.45 -6.67
CA LEU A 107 -8.65 7.35 -7.00
C LEU A 107 -8.08 6.35 -8.02
N GLN A 108 -7.03 6.69 -8.77
CA GLN A 108 -6.37 5.77 -9.69
C GLN A 108 -5.74 4.56 -8.98
N TRP A 109 -5.46 4.64 -7.67
CA TRP A 109 -4.90 3.54 -6.89
C TRP A 109 -5.96 2.70 -6.15
N ALA A 110 -7.24 3.09 -6.24
CA ALA A 110 -8.32 2.36 -5.59
C ALA A 110 -8.55 1.00 -6.27
N ASP A 111 -8.68 -0.05 -5.46
CA ASP A 111 -9.04 -1.38 -5.96
C ASP A 111 -10.50 -1.42 -6.46
N GLU A 112 -10.83 -2.44 -7.26
CA GLU A 112 -12.16 -2.56 -7.86
C GLU A 112 -13.27 -2.66 -6.80
N GLY A 113 -13.00 -3.31 -5.67
CA GLY A 113 -13.93 -3.41 -4.55
C GLY A 113 -14.26 -2.05 -3.91
N SER A 114 -13.26 -1.19 -3.73
CA SER A 114 -13.44 0.16 -3.19
C SER A 114 -14.23 1.04 -4.15
N LEU A 115 -13.89 1.00 -5.45
CA LEU A 115 -14.62 1.72 -6.50
C LEU A 115 -16.07 1.23 -6.63
N ASP A 116 -16.31 -0.06 -6.41
CA ASP A 116 -17.65 -0.63 -6.40
C ASP A 116 -18.48 -0.10 -5.22
N ILE A 117 -17.89 0.01 -4.02
CA ILE A 117 -18.56 0.65 -2.86
C ILE A 117 -18.90 2.12 -3.16
N VAL A 118 -17.94 2.89 -3.69
CA VAL A 118 -18.14 4.30 -4.05
C VAL A 118 -19.27 4.44 -5.08
N GLY A 119 -19.26 3.64 -6.15
CA GLY A 119 -20.32 3.69 -7.14
C GLY A 119 -21.69 3.28 -6.59
N ALA A 120 -21.75 2.29 -5.70
CA ALA A 120 -23.00 1.90 -5.04
C ALA A 120 -23.56 3.01 -4.13
N LEU A 121 -22.67 3.78 -3.50
CA LEU A 121 -23.03 4.96 -2.71
C LEU A 121 -23.61 6.06 -3.61
N LEU A 122 -22.92 6.40 -4.70
CA LEU A 122 -23.30 7.48 -5.63
C LEU A 122 -24.56 7.16 -6.44
N ALA A 123 -24.84 5.89 -6.74
CA ALA A 123 -26.08 5.47 -7.39
C ALA A 123 -27.32 5.60 -6.47
N SER A 124 -27.14 5.89 -5.17
CA SER A 124 -28.25 5.92 -4.22
C SER A 124 -29.03 7.24 -4.24
N LYS A 125 -30.25 7.19 -4.76
CA LYS A 125 -31.23 8.30 -4.71
C LYS A 125 -31.66 8.72 -3.28
N ALA A 126 -31.24 7.97 -2.25
CA ALA A 126 -31.50 8.32 -0.85
C ALA A 126 -30.59 9.46 -0.36
N LEU A 127 -29.46 9.70 -1.04
CA LEU A 127 -28.48 10.73 -0.70
C LEU A 127 -28.88 12.07 -1.34
N ARG A 128 -29.61 12.92 -0.62
CA ARG A 128 -30.11 14.21 -1.15
C ARG A 128 -29.17 15.39 -0.90
N HIS A 129 -28.37 15.34 0.17
CA HIS A 129 -27.48 16.42 0.60
C HIS A 129 -26.03 15.93 0.66
N PHE A 130 -25.58 15.30 -0.42
CA PHE A 130 -24.27 14.68 -0.53
C PHE A 130 -23.56 15.18 -1.78
N LEU A 131 -22.32 15.67 -1.63
CA LEU A 131 -21.42 15.98 -2.72
C LEU A 131 -20.19 15.07 -2.62
N PHE A 132 -19.85 14.41 -3.71
CA PHE A 132 -18.63 13.62 -3.80
C PHE A 132 -17.67 14.29 -4.77
N VAL A 133 -16.42 14.44 -4.34
CA VAL A 133 -15.33 14.98 -5.14
C VAL A 133 -14.22 13.94 -5.18
N GLY A 134 -13.87 13.50 -6.37
CA GLY A 134 -12.79 12.55 -6.60
C GLY A 134 -11.68 13.21 -7.40
N ALA A 135 -10.43 13.09 -6.94
CA ALA A 135 -9.26 13.48 -7.72
C ALA A 135 -8.54 12.23 -8.23
N TYR A 136 -8.09 12.28 -9.48
CA TYR A 136 -7.32 11.20 -10.08
C TYR A 136 -6.42 11.70 -11.21
N ARG A 137 -5.40 10.91 -11.53
CA ARG A 137 -4.45 11.20 -12.60
C ARG A 137 -4.92 10.63 -13.93
N SER A 138 -5.29 11.50 -14.87
CA SER A 138 -5.81 11.10 -16.19
C SER A 138 -4.80 10.28 -17.01
N ASN A 139 -3.49 10.51 -16.82
CA ASN A 139 -2.42 9.76 -17.49
C ASN A 139 -2.14 8.37 -16.90
N GLU A 140 -2.65 8.05 -15.70
CA GLU A 140 -2.53 6.71 -15.09
C GLU A 140 -3.80 5.86 -15.29
N VAL A 141 -4.84 6.42 -15.94
CA VAL A 141 -6.15 5.78 -16.15
C VAL A 141 -6.33 5.50 -17.65
N GLU A 142 -5.66 4.45 -18.13
CA GLU A 142 -5.68 4.01 -19.53
C GLU A 142 -7.05 3.42 -19.95
N GLU A 143 -7.21 3.13 -21.26
CA GLU A 143 -8.36 2.39 -21.77
C GLU A 143 -8.47 1.02 -21.09
N GLY A 144 -9.56 0.81 -20.34
CA GLY A 144 -9.81 -0.43 -19.58
C GLY A 144 -9.59 -0.32 -18.07
N HIS A 145 -9.09 0.82 -17.55
CA HIS A 145 -8.91 1.00 -16.12
C HIS A 145 -10.25 0.92 -15.34
N PRO A 146 -10.33 0.22 -14.19
CA PRO A 146 -11.57 0.02 -13.42
C PRO A 146 -12.29 1.32 -13.07
N LEU A 147 -11.53 2.36 -12.69
CA LEU A 147 -12.07 3.70 -12.40
C LEU A 147 -12.88 4.26 -13.56
N ARG A 148 -12.38 4.17 -14.80
CA ARG A 148 -13.02 4.74 -15.98
C ARG A 148 -14.35 4.06 -16.30
N LYS A 149 -14.37 2.72 -16.20
CA LYS A 149 -15.60 1.93 -16.31
C LYS A 149 -16.62 2.38 -15.26
N ARG A 150 -16.20 2.50 -14.00
CA ARG A 150 -17.08 2.85 -12.90
C ARG A 150 -17.62 4.28 -13.01
N MET A 151 -16.81 5.23 -13.46
CA MET A 151 -17.25 6.60 -13.73
C MET A 151 -18.31 6.65 -14.85
N GLY A 152 -18.17 5.82 -15.90
CA GLY A 152 -19.20 5.68 -16.93
C GLY A 152 -20.52 5.15 -16.38
N GLU A 153 -20.47 4.15 -15.49
CA GLU A 153 -21.65 3.61 -14.81
C GLU A 153 -22.32 4.63 -13.89
N ILE A 154 -21.53 5.37 -13.10
CA ILE A 154 -22.01 6.43 -12.21
C ILE A 154 -22.70 7.54 -13.02
N THR A 155 -22.07 8.00 -14.09
CA THR A 155 -22.60 9.06 -14.96
C THR A 155 -23.93 8.63 -15.58
N SER A 156 -24.01 7.39 -16.08
CA SER A 156 -25.24 6.82 -16.64
C SER A 156 -26.36 6.70 -15.61
N ALA A 157 -26.04 6.35 -14.35
CA ALA A 157 -27.03 6.16 -13.29
C ALA A 157 -27.52 7.49 -12.66
N ALA A 158 -26.65 8.50 -12.59
CA ALA A 158 -26.95 9.78 -11.96
C ALA A 158 -27.78 10.72 -12.85
N GLY A 159 -27.78 10.51 -14.17
CA GLY A 159 -28.48 11.33 -15.15
C GLY A 159 -27.63 12.48 -15.69
N GLU A 160 -28.06 13.08 -16.80
CA GLU A 160 -27.34 14.18 -17.46
C GLU A 160 -27.15 15.36 -16.50
N GLY A 161 -25.91 15.83 -16.37
CA GLY A 161 -25.53 17.00 -15.55
C GLY A 161 -25.25 16.73 -14.07
N ALA A 162 -25.38 15.49 -13.58
CA ALA A 162 -25.10 15.14 -12.18
C ALA A 162 -23.61 14.89 -11.87
N VAL A 163 -22.80 14.65 -12.90
CA VAL A 163 -21.34 14.49 -12.79
C VAL A 163 -20.69 15.65 -13.54
N THR A 164 -19.75 16.33 -12.87
CA THR A 164 -18.93 17.37 -13.48
C THR A 164 -17.48 16.92 -13.44
N GLU A 165 -16.88 16.77 -14.61
CA GLU A 165 -15.45 16.53 -14.73
C GLU A 165 -14.72 17.87 -14.89
N VAL A 166 -13.73 18.09 -14.04
CA VAL A 166 -12.89 19.29 -14.06
C VAL A 166 -11.48 18.86 -14.39
N GLU A 167 -11.07 19.07 -15.64
CA GLU A 167 -9.70 18.81 -16.05
C GLU A 167 -8.79 19.93 -15.52
N VAL A 168 -7.78 19.55 -14.73
CA VAL A 168 -6.81 20.48 -14.15
C VAL A 168 -5.60 20.54 -15.07
N TYR A 169 -5.51 21.62 -15.85
CA TYR A 169 -4.38 21.87 -16.73
C TYR A 169 -3.23 22.55 -16.00
N ASN A 170 -2.05 22.50 -16.62
CA ASN A 170 -0.92 23.35 -16.23
C ASN A 170 -1.34 24.84 -16.25
N LEU A 171 -0.76 25.62 -15.33
CA LEU A 171 -1.05 27.03 -15.17
C LEU A 171 -0.57 27.82 -16.39
N SER A 172 -1.36 28.82 -16.80
CA SER A 172 -0.98 29.72 -17.90
C SER A 172 0.22 30.60 -17.51
N PRO A 173 0.96 31.17 -18.48
CA PRO A 173 2.06 32.10 -18.19
C PRO A 173 1.61 33.26 -17.30
N ARG A 174 0.41 33.78 -17.55
CA ARG A 174 -0.21 34.83 -16.74
C ARG A 174 -0.44 34.39 -15.29
N THR A 175 -0.88 33.15 -15.08
CA THR A 175 -1.15 32.63 -13.72
C THR A 175 0.15 32.35 -12.99
N ILE A 176 1.18 31.83 -13.68
CA ILE A 176 2.53 31.70 -13.13
C ILE A 176 3.11 33.06 -12.77
N GLY A 177 2.94 34.07 -13.62
CA GLY A 177 3.39 35.43 -13.33
C GLY A 177 2.69 36.04 -12.12
N GLN A 178 1.37 35.84 -12.01
CA GLN A 178 0.62 36.27 -10.83
C GLN A 178 1.10 35.53 -9.57
N PHE A 179 1.32 34.21 -9.66
CA PHE A 179 1.86 33.41 -8.56
C PHE A 179 3.23 33.92 -8.08
N ILE A 180 4.13 34.24 -9.00
CA ILE A 180 5.47 34.79 -8.68
C ILE A 180 5.35 36.20 -8.09
N ALA A 181 4.49 37.04 -8.67
CA ALA A 181 4.20 38.40 -8.21
C ALA A 181 3.70 38.38 -6.75
N ASP A 182 2.71 37.54 -6.46
CA ASP A 182 2.15 37.35 -5.12
C ASP A 182 3.22 36.83 -4.13
N THR A 183 4.08 35.92 -4.59
CA THR A 183 5.16 35.35 -3.76
C THR A 183 6.26 36.36 -3.43
N THR A 184 6.52 37.30 -4.35
CA THR A 184 7.60 38.28 -4.25
C THR A 184 7.12 39.67 -3.83
N GLU A 185 5.82 39.81 -3.56
CA GLU A 185 5.16 41.09 -3.26
C GLU A 185 5.45 42.18 -4.32
N ARG A 186 5.55 41.78 -5.59
CA ARG A 186 5.84 42.66 -6.73
C ARG A 186 4.69 42.68 -7.74
N SER A 187 4.74 43.56 -8.73
CA SER A 187 3.75 43.55 -9.81
C SER A 187 4.06 42.45 -10.84
N PRO A 188 3.03 41.90 -11.52
CA PRO A 188 3.23 40.94 -12.62
C PRO A 188 4.16 41.44 -13.73
N ASP A 189 4.20 42.75 -13.97
CA ASP A 189 5.05 43.37 -14.97
C ASP A 189 6.53 43.36 -14.52
N ASP A 190 6.80 43.62 -13.24
CA ASP A 190 8.17 43.59 -12.69
C ASP A 190 8.76 42.18 -12.75
N VAL A 191 7.94 41.16 -12.46
CA VAL A 191 8.37 39.75 -12.46
C VAL A 191 8.30 39.09 -13.83
N ALA A 192 7.94 39.82 -14.90
CA ALA A 192 7.81 39.25 -16.24
C ALA A 192 9.07 38.50 -16.73
N PRO A 193 10.31 39.00 -16.53
CA PRO A 193 11.52 38.28 -16.93
C PRO A 193 11.70 36.94 -16.19
N LEU A 194 11.38 36.93 -14.89
CA LEU A 194 11.43 35.73 -14.05
C LEU A 194 10.31 34.74 -14.42
N THR A 195 9.13 35.27 -14.74
CA THR A 195 7.97 34.52 -15.21
C THR A 195 8.27 33.80 -16.52
N ASP A 196 8.82 34.49 -17.51
CA ASP A 196 9.18 33.89 -18.80
C ASP A 196 10.23 32.79 -18.64
N LEU A 197 11.19 33.00 -17.75
CA LEU A 197 12.20 32.00 -17.44
C LEU A 197 11.57 30.76 -16.81
N ILE A 198 10.78 30.92 -15.75
CA ILE A 198 10.13 29.81 -15.05
C ILE A 198 9.11 29.12 -15.95
N TYR A 199 8.30 29.86 -16.69
CA TYR A 199 7.25 29.29 -17.55
C TYR A 199 7.83 28.48 -18.72
N ARG A 200 8.82 29.00 -19.45
CA ARG A 200 9.49 28.25 -20.55
C ARG A 200 10.04 26.90 -20.11
N LYS A 201 10.38 26.82 -18.84
CA LYS A 201 11.06 25.70 -18.22
C LYS A 201 10.09 24.70 -17.59
N THR A 202 9.04 25.18 -16.94
CA THR A 202 8.07 24.36 -16.23
C THR A 202 6.85 24.01 -17.08
N LEU A 203 6.67 24.71 -18.20
CA LEU A 203 5.50 24.64 -19.07
C LEU A 203 4.18 24.79 -18.30
N GLY A 204 4.20 25.62 -17.24
CA GLY A 204 3.05 25.90 -16.40
C GLY A 204 2.79 24.89 -15.28
N ASN A 205 3.60 23.84 -15.13
CA ASN A 205 3.42 22.91 -14.01
C ASN A 205 3.76 23.63 -12.68
N VAL A 206 2.76 23.82 -11.81
CA VAL A 206 2.89 24.61 -10.58
C VAL A 206 3.91 24.04 -9.61
N PHE A 207 3.98 22.72 -9.49
CA PHE A 207 4.96 22.04 -8.63
C PHE A 207 6.38 22.31 -9.12
N PHE A 208 6.61 22.31 -10.45
CA PHE A 208 7.92 22.64 -11.01
C PHE A 208 8.24 24.13 -10.89
N ALA A 209 7.24 25.01 -10.96
CA ALA A 209 7.43 26.45 -10.75
C ALA A 209 7.84 26.76 -9.31
N MET A 210 7.19 26.13 -8.33
CA MET A 210 7.57 26.23 -6.92
C MET A 210 9.02 25.78 -6.70
N HIS A 211 9.37 24.59 -7.17
CA HIS A 211 10.74 24.09 -7.05
C HIS A 211 11.78 24.94 -7.76
N ALA A 212 11.45 25.51 -8.93
CA ALA A 212 12.34 26.42 -9.61
C ALA A 212 12.63 27.67 -8.76
N LEU A 213 11.61 28.25 -8.12
CA LEU A 213 11.77 29.38 -7.21
C LEU A 213 12.59 29.03 -5.96
N GLU A 214 12.31 27.90 -5.32
CA GLU A 214 13.06 27.41 -4.17
C GLU A 214 14.55 27.20 -4.50
N GLU A 215 14.85 26.63 -5.66
CA GLU A 215 16.22 26.38 -6.09
C GLU A 215 16.95 27.68 -6.44
N LEU A 216 16.25 28.65 -7.05
CA LEU A 216 16.78 30.00 -7.29
C LEU A 216 17.11 30.69 -5.97
N ALA A 217 16.24 30.54 -4.95
CA ALA A 217 16.46 31.07 -3.61
C ALA A 217 17.66 30.40 -2.93
N ARG A 218 17.73 29.07 -2.96
CA ARG A 218 18.82 28.27 -2.38
C ARG A 218 20.20 28.63 -2.94
N ARG A 219 20.26 29.03 -4.22
CA ARG A 219 21.49 29.46 -4.90
C ARG A 219 21.78 30.94 -4.79
N ASN A 220 20.94 31.68 -4.07
CA ASN A 220 21.05 33.13 -3.93
C ASN A 220 20.99 33.87 -5.28
N VAL A 221 20.30 33.27 -6.27
CA VAL A 221 20.00 33.88 -7.58
C VAL A 221 18.74 34.73 -7.47
N LEU A 222 17.74 34.22 -6.75
CA LEU A 222 16.62 34.97 -6.20
C LEU A 222 16.94 35.20 -4.72
N TYR A 223 16.88 36.43 -4.24
CA TYR A 223 17.21 36.75 -2.85
C TYR A 223 16.42 37.96 -2.37
N TYR A 224 16.18 38.02 -1.08
CA TYR A 224 15.58 39.19 -0.46
C TYR A 224 16.68 40.20 -0.14
N ASP A 225 16.66 41.35 -0.81
CA ASP A 225 17.62 42.43 -0.57
C ASP A 225 17.15 43.24 0.65
N ILE A 226 17.89 43.09 1.75
CA ILE A 226 17.61 43.75 3.03
C ILE A 226 17.81 45.28 2.99
N ILE A 227 18.46 45.82 1.96
CA ILE A 227 18.66 47.26 1.81
C ILE A 227 17.44 47.90 1.13
N THR A 228 16.95 47.26 0.06
CA THR A 228 15.79 47.73 -0.70
C THR A 228 14.47 47.21 -0.15
N TYR A 229 14.50 46.21 0.75
CA TYR A 229 13.33 45.49 1.28
C TYR A 229 12.49 44.83 0.18
N GLU A 230 13.14 44.40 -0.89
CA GLU A 230 12.50 43.83 -2.06
C GLU A 230 13.17 42.52 -2.46
N TRP A 231 12.38 41.63 -3.06
CA TRP A 231 12.92 40.48 -3.76
C TRP A 231 13.63 40.93 -5.03
N GLN A 232 14.92 40.61 -5.12
CA GLN A 232 15.74 40.86 -6.29
C GLN A 232 16.19 39.54 -6.89
N TRP A 233 16.48 39.55 -8.18
CA TRP A 233 17.04 38.40 -8.85
C TRP A 233 18.09 38.82 -9.86
N ASN A 234 19.14 38.02 -9.98
CA ASN A 234 20.18 38.24 -10.97
C ASN A 234 20.24 37.06 -11.94
N LEU A 235 19.57 37.20 -13.08
CA LEU A 235 19.51 36.15 -14.10
C LEU A 235 20.83 35.98 -14.88
N ASP A 236 21.76 36.94 -14.75
CA ASP A 236 23.08 36.90 -15.39
C ASP A 236 24.12 36.13 -14.55
N MET A 237 23.93 36.05 -13.23
CA MET A 237 24.74 35.27 -12.30
C MET A 237 24.43 33.76 -12.43
N GLY A 238 25.00 33.14 -13.45
CA GLY A 238 25.03 31.69 -13.61
C GLY A 238 23.86 31.15 -14.41
N THR A 239 24.07 31.05 -15.73
CA THR A 239 23.26 30.41 -16.79
C THR A 239 22.94 28.92 -16.58
N GLY A 240 23.04 28.41 -15.35
CA GLY A 240 22.69 27.04 -15.01
C GLY A 240 21.23 26.69 -15.29
N LEU A 241 20.29 27.65 -15.28
CA LEU A 241 18.87 27.34 -15.47
C LEU A 241 18.56 26.67 -16.81
N GLU A 242 19.37 26.92 -17.84
CA GLU A 242 19.28 26.23 -19.13
C GLU A 242 19.47 24.72 -18.98
N SER A 243 20.36 24.30 -18.07
CA SER A 243 20.63 22.89 -17.75
C SER A 243 19.69 22.26 -16.73
N PHE A 244 19.00 23.07 -15.89
CA PHE A 244 18.17 22.52 -14.80
C PHE A 244 16.77 22.12 -15.21
N VAL A 245 16.17 22.80 -16.19
CA VAL A 245 14.75 22.61 -16.50
C VAL A 245 14.50 22.11 -17.92
N ASN A 246 15.50 21.45 -18.51
CA ASN A 246 15.34 20.80 -19.82
C ASN A 246 14.98 19.31 -19.72
N SER A 247 14.35 18.91 -18.62
CA SER A 247 13.87 17.55 -18.51
C SER A 247 12.85 17.49 -17.39
N ASP A 248 11.65 16.97 -17.70
CA ASP A 248 10.72 16.30 -16.79
C ASP A 248 11.31 16.17 -15.37
N VAL A 249 10.73 16.75 -14.31
CA VAL A 249 11.35 16.77 -12.97
C VAL A 249 11.74 15.38 -12.48
N LEU A 250 11.08 14.34 -12.98
CA LEU A 250 11.54 12.96 -12.85
C LEU A 250 13.01 12.80 -13.29
N THR A 251 13.39 13.34 -14.43
CA THR A 251 14.76 13.39 -14.97
C THR A 251 15.70 14.29 -14.17
N MET A 252 15.25 15.42 -13.63
CA MET A 252 16.07 16.26 -12.73
C MET A 252 16.40 15.50 -11.43
N VAL A 253 15.37 14.89 -10.81
CA VAL A 253 15.55 14.08 -9.60
C VAL A 253 16.39 12.84 -9.92
N LYS A 254 16.19 12.19 -11.07
CA LYS A 254 17.08 11.12 -11.55
C LYS A 254 18.52 11.59 -11.70
N SER A 255 18.76 12.79 -12.22
CA SER A 255 20.09 13.37 -12.35
C SER A 255 20.73 13.61 -10.97
N LYS A 256 19.96 14.13 -10.01
CA LYS A 256 20.42 14.30 -8.62
C LYS A 256 20.79 12.96 -7.98
N ILE A 257 19.91 11.95 -8.10
CA ILE A 257 20.18 10.61 -7.58
C ILE A 257 21.38 9.96 -8.29
N ARG A 258 21.58 10.18 -9.59
CA ARG A 258 22.74 9.67 -10.35
C ARG A 258 24.08 10.28 -9.95
N LYS A 259 24.09 11.48 -9.37
CA LYS A 259 25.29 12.17 -8.88
C LYS A 259 25.75 11.67 -7.51
N LEU A 260 24.88 10.96 -6.78
CA LEU A 260 25.25 10.33 -5.52
C LEU A 260 26.31 9.24 -5.76
N ASN A 261 27.05 8.90 -4.71
CA ASN A 261 27.97 7.77 -4.77
C ASN A 261 27.20 6.46 -5.02
N GLU A 262 27.91 5.40 -5.42
CA GLU A 262 27.28 4.13 -5.82
C GLU A 262 26.39 3.54 -4.72
N VAL A 263 26.85 3.60 -3.47
CA VAL A 263 26.16 3.03 -2.30
C VAL A 263 24.90 3.82 -1.98
N ASP A 264 25.00 5.15 -1.87
CA ASP A 264 23.89 6.07 -1.59
C ASP A 264 22.81 5.97 -2.67
N ARG A 265 23.23 5.95 -3.94
CA ARG A 265 22.32 5.77 -5.07
C ARG A 265 21.62 4.43 -4.99
N ARG A 266 22.36 3.35 -4.70
CA ARG A 266 21.80 2.00 -4.66
C ARG A 266 20.85 1.80 -3.50
N ALA A 267 21.16 2.38 -2.34
CA ALA A 267 20.30 2.43 -1.18
C ALA A 267 18.95 3.10 -1.48
N LEU A 268 18.94 4.26 -2.14
CA LEU A 268 17.70 4.93 -2.55
C LEU A 268 16.89 4.13 -3.57
N ILE A 269 17.56 3.45 -4.51
CA ILE A 269 16.89 2.55 -5.45
C ILE A 269 16.21 1.43 -4.68
N LEU A 270 16.93 0.69 -3.83
CA LEU A 270 16.38 -0.42 -3.04
C LEU A 270 15.21 0.03 -2.16
N ALA A 271 15.36 1.17 -1.48
CA ALA A 271 14.31 1.79 -0.68
C ALA A 271 13.03 2.05 -1.49
N ALA A 272 13.15 2.51 -2.74
CA ALA A 272 12.00 2.80 -3.59
C ALA A 272 11.18 1.56 -4.00
N TYR A 273 11.76 0.36 -3.90
CA TYR A 273 11.09 -0.91 -4.09
C TYR A 273 10.49 -1.48 -2.79
N THR A 274 10.49 -0.74 -1.68
CA THR A 274 9.84 -1.19 -0.43
C THR A 274 8.49 -0.49 -0.22
N ARG A 275 8.24 0.05 0.99
CA ARG A 275 7.12 0.95 1.28
C ARG A 275 7.61 2.40 1.22
N ASN A 276 6.73 3.39 1.39
CA ASN A 276 7.17 4.81 1.43
C ASN A 276 8.07 5.16 2.61
N ILE A 277 8.22 4.23 3.54
CA ILE A 277 9.00 4.35 4.77
C ILE A 277 10.10 3.30 4.72
N VAL A 278 11.31 3.71 5.09
CA VAL A 278 12.54 2.96 5.00
C VAL A 278 13.08 2.81 6.41
N GLU A 279 13.14 1.57 6.88
CA GLU A 279 13.79 1.21 8.15
C GLU A 279 15.25 0.86 7.89
N VAL A 280 16.14 1.32 8.78
CA VAL A 280 17.59 1.06 8.70
C VAL A 280 17.88 -0.44 8.57
N GLY A 281 17.28 -1.28 9.42
CA GLY A 281 17.55 -2.73 9.41
C GLY A 281 17.07 -3.44 8.14
N THR A 282 15.98 -2.97 7.53
CA THR A 282 15.46 -3.52 6.28
C THR A 282 16.35 -3.09 5.11
N LEU A 283 16.77 -1.82 5.06
CA LEU A 283 17.68 -1.33 4.03
C LEU A 283 19.07 -1.97 4.13
N GLN A 284 19.58 -2.19 5.35
CA GLN A 284 20.84 -2.90 5.57
C GLN A 284 20.78 -4.31 4.97
N SER A 285 19.72 -5.07 5.27
CA SER A 285 19.55 -6.44 4.75
C SER A 285 19.49 -6.47 3.20
N LEU A 286 18.87 -5.44 2.61
CA LEU A 286 18.80 -5.28 1.15
C LEU A 286 20.17 -4.97 0.55
N LEU A 287 20.94 -4.06 1.15
CA LEU A 287 22.29 -3.70 0.71
C LEU A 287 23.26 -4.89 0.83
N GLU A 288 23.20 -5.63 1.93
CA GLU A 288 24.01 -6.85 2.13
C GLU A 288 23.73 -7.91 1.06
N SER A 289 22.46 -8.13 0.75
CA SER A 289 22.03 -9.08 -0.29
C SER A 289 22.40 -8.62 -1.71
N ASP A 290 22.57 -7.32 -1.89
CA ASP A 290 23.00 -6.69 -3.15
C ASP A 290 24.53 -6.52 -3.25
N GLY A 291 25.28 -7.06 -2.28
CA GLY A 291 26.76 -7.13 -2.29
C GLY A 291 27.49 -6.04 -1.51
N PHE A 292 26.77 -5.17 -0.79
CA PHE A 292 27.36 -4.11 0.04
C PHE A 292 27.35 -4.49 1.51
N SER A 293 28.53 -4.67 2.11
CA SER A 293 28.65 -4.94 3.55
C SER A 293 28.79 -3.63 4.33
N LEU A 294 27.71 -3.22 4.99
CA LEU A 294 27.64 -1.98 5.77
C LEU A 294 27.06 -2.26 7.16
N GLY A 295 27.63 -1.64 8.20
CA GLY A 295 27.03 -1.64 9.53
C GLY A 295 25.81 -0.73 9.63
N SER A 296 24.98 -0.94 10.66
CA SER A 296 23.78 -0.11 10.91
C SER A 296 24.09 1.39 10.96
N ASP A 297 25.18 1.79 11.62
CA ASP A 297 25.61 3.20 11.73
C ASP A 297 25.96 3.80 10.37
N GLN A 298 26.53 2.99 9.45
CA GLN A 298 26.86 3.46 8.10
C GLN A 298 25.61 3.65 7.25
N VAL A 299 24.63 2.75 7.37
CA VAL A 299 23.33 2.88 6.70
C VAL A 299 22.56 4.08 7.26
N GLN A 300 22.62 4.32 8.56
CA GLN A 300 22.02 5.50 9.18
C GLN A 300 22.65 6.80 8.66
N ASN A 301 23.98 6.91 8.66
CA ASN A 301 24.67 8.08 8.10
C ASN A 301 24.31 8.32 6.62
N LEU A 302 24.13 7.26 5.84
CA LEU A 302 23.68 7.36 4.44
C LEU A 302 22.28 7.98 4.34
N LEU A 303 21.36 7.55 5.19
CA LEU A 303 19.99 8.09 5.23
C LEU A 303 19.98 9.54 5.70
N GLU A 304 20.79 9.90 6.70
CA GLU A 304 20.96 11.28 7.18
C GLU A 304 21.56 12.20 6.09
N ASN A 305 22.50 11.70 5.29
CA ASN A 305 23.00 12.41 4.12
C ASN A 305 21.89 12.64 3.08
N ALA A 306 21.05 11.62 2.83
CA ALA A 306 19.91 11.76 1.93
C ALA A 306 18.83 12.73 2.46
N VAL A 307 18.68 12.86 3.77
CA VAL A 307 17.85 13.91 4.42
C VAL A 307 18.46 15.29 4.20
N SER A 308 19.78 15.43 4.39
CA SER A 308 20.49 16.69 4.17
C SER A 308 20.42 17.16 2.70
N GLU A 309 20.36 16.20 1.77
CA GLU A 309 20.12 16.44 0.34
C GLU A 309 18.64 16.70 0.01
N GLY A 310 17.72 16.66 0.98
CA GLY A 310 16.29 16.87 0.77
C GLY A 310 15.61 15.76 -0.06
N LEU A 311 16.21 14.56 -0.12
CA LEU A 311 15.64 13.41 -0.82
C LEU A 311 14.72 12.59 0.09
N LEU A 312 15.08 12.51 1.37
CA LEU A 312 14.32 11.86 2.43
C LEU A 312 13.94 12.87 3.52
N LEU A 313 13.00 12.48 4.37
CA LEU A 313 12.64 13.13 5.62
C LEU A 313 12.72 12.07 6.72
N GLU A 314 13.17 12.49 7.90
CA GLU A 314 13.05 11.64 9.10
C GLU A 314 11.57 11.53 9.49
N SER A 315 11.16 10.34 9.93
CA SER A 315 9.80 10.09 10.39
C SER A 315 9.59 10.67 11.79
N GLU A 316 8.54 11.47 11.97
CA GLU A 316 8.14 11.98 13.30
C GLU A 316 7.56 10.87 14.19
N GLU A 317 7.15 9.74 13.61
CA GLU A 317 6.46 8.68 14.33
C GLU A 317 7.40 7.76 15.09
N ARG A 318 8.59 7.48 14.51
CA ARG A 318 9.58 6.54 15.03
C ARG A 318 10.98 6.94 14.63
N GLU A 319 11.85 6.98 15.62
CA GLU A 319 13.29 7.20 15.45
C GLU A 319 13.90 6.06 14.62
N GLY A 320 14.73 6.40 13.62
CA GLY A 320 15.33 5.43 12.70
C GLY A 320 14.43 4.97 11.53
N GLU A 321 13.28 5.62 11.33
CA GLU A 321 12.46 5.49 10.11
C GLU A 321 12.59 6.75 9.25
N TYR A 322 12.71 6.55 7.93
CA TYR A 322 12.84 7.64 6.96
C TYR A 322 11.78 7.50 5.88
N LYS A 323 11.24 8.60 5.37
CA LYS A 323 10.29 8.60 4.26
C LYS A 323 10.82 9.40 3.08
N PHE A 324 10.41 9.07 1.87
CA PHE A 324 10.70 9.94 0.73
C PHE A 324 10.07 11.30 0.94
N ALA A 325 10.84 12.38 0.72
CA ALA A 325 10.33 13.73 0.90
C ALA A 325 9.15 14.02 -0.05
N HIS A 326 9.13 13.36 -1.21
CA HIS A 326 8.03 13.43 -2.17
C HIS A 326 7.90 12.12 -2.97
N ASP A 327 6.68 11.75 -3.37
CA ASP A 327 6.41 10.56 -4.19
C ASP A 327 7.16 10.57 -5.53
N MET A 328 7.40 11.76 -6.09
CA MET A 328 8.21 11.92 -7.31
C MET A 328 9.67 11.46 -7.12
N ILE A 329 10.23 11.60 -5.92
CA ILE A 329 11.60 11.14 -5.63
C ILE A 329 11.64 9.63 -5.59
N ARG A 330 10.64 9.01 -4.95
CA ARG A 330 10.47 7.55 -4.97
C ARG A 330 10.29 7.04 -6.40
N SER A 331 9.44 7.68 -7.20
CA SER A 331 9.20 7.33 -8.60
C SER A 331 10.46 7.50 -9.47
N ALA A 332 11.24 8.56 -9.24
CA ALA A 332 12.52 8.78 -9.90
C ALA A 332 13.51 7.66 -9.59
N ALA A 333 13.70 7.34 -8.30
CA ALA A 333 14.57 6.25 -7.85
C ALA A 333 14.12 4.89 -8.41
N TYR A 334 12.82 4.60 -8.36
CA TYR A 334 12.22 3.36 -8.88
C TYR A 334 12.48 3.18 -10.37
N SER A 335 12.31 4.25 -11.15
CA SER A 335 12.47 4.25 -12.62
C SER A 335 13.91 4.44 -13.09
N LEU A 336 14.90 4.49 -12.19
CA LEU A 336 16.32 4.39 -12.57
C LEU A 336 16.70 3.00 -13.06
N VAL A 337 15.95 1.97 -12.66
CA VAL A 337 16.09 0.60 -13.16
C VAL A 337 15.01 0.36 -14.22
N PRO A 338 15.37 0.33 -15.52
CA PRO A 338 14.41 0.12 -16.60
C PRO A 338 13.73 -1.25 -16.50
N LYS A 339 12.57 -1.42 -17.13
CA LYS A 339 11.94 -2.74 -17.27
C LYS A 339 12.86 -3.68 -18.07
N GLY A 340 13.06 -4.89 -17.58
CA GLY A 340 13.95 -5.89 -18.17
C GLY A 340 14.51 -6.84 -17.10
N GLU A 341 15.43 -7.72 -17.50
CA GLU A 341 15.99 -8.76 -16.61
C GLU A 341 16.64 -8.19 -15.33
N GLU A 342 17.30 -7.03 -15.42
CA GLU A 342 17.91 -6.41 -14.24
C GLU A 342 16.87 -6.05 -13.17
N ARG A 343 15.73 -5.48 -13.60
CA ARG A 343 14.63 -5.15 -12.70
C ARG A 343 13.96 -6.40 -12.16
N ASP A 344 13.81 -7.45 -12.95
CA ASP A 344 13.25 -8.71 -12.48
C ASP A 344 14.11 -9.33 -11.38
N ARG A 345 15.45 -9.33 -11.56
CA ARG A 345 16.38 -9.79 -10.52
C ARG A 345 16.30 -8.93 -9.26
N LEU A 346 16.17 -7.62 -9.41
CA LEU A 346 16.00 -6.70 -8.28
C LEU A 346 14.70 -6.97 -7.52
N LEU A 347 13.59 -7.16 -8.23
CA LEU A 347 12.28 -7.49 -7.64
C LEU A 347 12.34 -8.79 -6.84
N VAL A 348 13.00 -9.82 -7.38
CA VAL A 348 13.21 -11.10 -6.67
C VAL A 348 14.09 -10.91 -5.44
N LEU A 349 15.21 -10.18 -5.54
CA LEU A 349 16.10 -9.89 -4.41
C LEU A 349 15.34 -9.19 -3.29
N VAL A 350 14.63 -8.11 -3.60
CA VAL A 350 13.85 -7.34 -2.62
C VAL A 350 12.78 -8.23 -1.99
N ALA A 351 12.07 -9.03 -2.77
CA ALA A 351 11.06 -9.94 -2.25
C ALA A 351 11.63 -10.97 -1.27
N VAL A 352 12.74 -11.62 -1.62
CA VAL A 352 13.40 -12.62 -0.75
C VAL A 352 13.84 -11.98 0.56
N VAL A 353 14.48 -10.82 0.53
CA VAL A 353 14.89 -10.12 1.75
C VAL A 353 13.70 -9.73 2.60
N LEU A 354 12.59 -9.29 2.00
CA LEU A 354 11.38 -8.95 2.75
C LEU A 354 10.69 -10.16 3.36
N LEU A 355 10.73 -11.33 2.70
CA LEU A 355 10.33 -12.59 3.33
C LEU A 355 11.21 -12.84 4.54
N ASP A 356 12.54 -12.68 4.41
CA ASP A 356 13.51 -12.84 5.49
C ASP A 356 13.20 -11.99 6.72
N ARG A 357 12.96 -10.70 6.47
CA ARG A 357 12.52 -9.73 7.46
C ARG A 357 11.20 -10.13 8.11
N HIS A 358 10.25 -10.70 7.37
CA HIS A 358 8.96 -11.10 7.92
C HIS A 358 9.08 -12.15 9.03
N SER A 359 9.97 -13.15 8.94
CA SER A 359 10.11 -14.11 10.05
C SER A 359 10.74 -13.50 11.29
N LEU A 360 11.46 -12.39 11.14
CA LEU A 360 12.08 -11.68 12.25
C LEU A 360 11.10 -10.70 12.92
N THR A 361 10.34 -9.92 12.15
CA THR A 361 9.45 -8.87 12.69
C THR A 361 7.99 -9.29 12.80
N GLY A 362 7.53 -10.21 11.96
CA GLY A 362 6.12 -10.59 11.86
C GLY A 362 5.23 -9.54 11.20
N GLU A 363 5.79 -8.50 10.57
CA GLU A 363 5.01 -7.42 9.98
C GLU A 363 4.36 -7.83 8.65
N ASP A 364 3.05 -7.64 8.50
CA ASP A 364 2.32 -8.09 7.31
C ASP A 364 2.79 -7.42 6.01
N TRP A 365 3.19 -6.14 6.07
CA TRP A 365 3.46 -5.34 4.87
C TRP A 365 4.58 -5.94 4.02
N THR A 366 5.55 -6.60 4.64
CA THR A 366 6.67 -7.26 3.94
C THR A 366 6.18 -8.37 3.03
N LEU A 367 5.18 -9.16 3.47
CA LEU A 367 4.57 -10.20 2.65
C LEU A 367 3.79 -9.62 1.46
N PHE A 368 3.06 -8.51 1.67
CA PHE A 368 2.33 -7.85 0.60
C PHE A 368 3.26 -7.33 -0.50
N VAL A 369 4.35 -6.65 -0.11
CA VAL A 369 5.35 -6.13 -1.06
C VAL A 369 6.07 -7.29 -1.76
N ALA A 370 6.51 -8.31 -1.02
CA ALA A 370 7.17 -9.48 -1.60
C ALA A 370 6.27 -10.20 -2.62
N ALA A 371 4.99 -10.44 -2.29
CA ALA A 371 4.04 -11.04 -3.22
C ALA A 371 3.81 -10.16 -4.45
N SER A 372 3.65 -8.84 -4.27
CA SER A 372 3.48 -7.91 -5.40
C SER A 372 4.66 -7.97 -6.37
N HIS A 373 5.89 -7.98 -5.86
CA HIS A 373 7.09 -8.03 -6.68
C HIS A 373 7.24 -9.34 -7.42
N LEU A 374 7.06 -10.48 -6.73
CA LEU A 374 7.17 -11.80 -7.36
C LEU A 374 6.09 -12.03 -8.42
N ASN A 375 4.86 -11.54 -8.20
CA ASN A 375 3.80 -11.61 -9.22
C ASN A 375 4.04 -10.70 -10.43
N SER A 376 4.89 -9.67 -10.28
CA SER A 376 5.25 -8.74 -11.36
C SER A 376 6.37 -9.30 -12.26
N VAL A 377 7.04 -10.36 -11.83
CA VAL A 377 8.15 -11.01 -12.55
C VAL A 377 7.61 -12.15 -13.42
N PRO A 378 8.10 -12.33 -14.66
CA PRO A 378 7.73 -13.48 -15.48
C PRO A 378 8.03 -14.81 -14.77
N LYS A 379 7.05 -15.71 -14.73
CA LYS A 379 7.14 -16.98 -13.95
C LYS A 379 8.35 -17.85 -14.26
N HIS A 380 8.91 -17.77 -15.48
CA HIS A 380 10.08 -18.54 -15.88
C HIS A 380 11.40 -17.97 -15.31
N HIS A 381 11.38 -16.77 -14.73
CA HIS A 381 12.49 -16.21 -13.95
C HIS A 381 12.43 -16.62 -12.47
N LEU A 382 11.40 -17.37 -12.05
CA LEU A 382 11.26 -17.88 -10.69
C LEU A 382 11.71 -19.34 -10.64
N ASP A 383 12.56 -19.67 -9.65
CA ASP A 383 13.05 -21.04 -9.46
C ASP A 383 11.93 -22.02 -9.07
N SER A 384 10.94 -21.56 -8.30
CA SER A 384 9.76 -22.34 -7.92
C SER A 384 8.50 -21.46 -7.93
N PRO A 385 7.69 -21.54 -9.01
CA PRO A 385 6.39 -20.87 -9.05
C PRO A 385 5.43 -21.34 -7.95
N GLU A 386 5.61 -22.56 -7.43
CA GLU A 386 4.79 -23.11 -6.35
C GLU A 386 4.96 -22.33 -5.04
N ASP A 387 6.17 -21.87 -4.75
CA ASP A 387 6.49 -21.05 -3.59
C ASP A 387 5.74 -19.70 -3.64
N LEU A 388 5.61 -19.12 -4.84
CA LEU A 388 4.78 -17.93 -5.07
C LEU A 388 3.29 -18.24 -4.87
N ALA A 389 2.82 -19.43 -5.26
CA ALA A 389 1.44 -19.83 -5.02
C ALA A 389 1.11 -19.95 -3.52
N GLU A 390 2.03 -20.48 -2.72
CA GLU A 390 1.88 -20.56 -1.26
C GLU A 390 1.93 -19.16 -0.61
N LEU A 391 2.85 -18.30 -1.05
CA LEU A 391 2.91 -16.91 -0.61
C LEU A 391 1.61 -16.16 -0.93
N ASN A 392 1.11 -16.28 -2.16
CA ASN A 392 -0.14 -15.67 -2.59
C ASN A 392 -1.33 -16.14 -1.75
N LEU A 393 -1.42 -17.43 -1.43
CA LEU A 393 -2.45 -17.94 -0.52
C LEU A 393 -2.36 -17.30 0.88
N ARG A 394 -1.14 -17.13 1.40
CA ARG A 394 -0.91 -16.51 2.72
C ARG A 394 -1.31 -15.04 2.73
N VAL A 395 -0.87 -14.27 1.73
CA VAL A 395 -1.19 -12.83 1.62
C VAL A 395 -2.69 -12.63 1.36
N ALA A 396 -3.31 -13.45 0.53
CA ALA A 396 -4.75 -13.38 0.29
C ALA A 396 -5.58 -13.64 1.55
N LYS A 397 -5.13 -14.53 2.44
CA LYS A 397 -5.77 -14.74 3.75
C LYS A 397 -5.68 -13.49 4.63
N LEU A 398 -4.53 -12.80 4.64
CA LEU A 398 -4.35 -11.53 5.35
C LEU A 398 -5.24 -10.42 4.76
N ALA A 399 -5.24 -10.28 3.43
CA ALA A 399 -6.08 -9.32 2.71
C ALA A 399 -7.57 -9.54 2.99
N SER A 400 -8.01 -10.80 2.96
CA SER A 400 -9.38 -11.19 3.32
C SER A 400 -9.73 -10.82 4.76
N GLY A 401 -8.79 -11.01 5.71
CA GLY A 401 -8.96 -10.60 7.11
C GLY A 401 -9.13 -9.09 7.29
N LYS A 402 -8.51 -8.30 6.39
CA LYS A 402 -8.62 -6.83 6.32
C LYS A 402 -9.77 -6.34 5.41
N ALA A 403 -10.65 -7.26 4.96
CA ALA A 403 -11.76 -6.98 4.04
C ALA A 403 -11.37 -6.47 2.64
N ALA A 404 -10.09 -6.58 2.24
CA ALA A 404 -9.60 -6.28 0.89
C ALA A 404 -9.86 -7.48 -0.06
N LEU A 405 -11.14 -7.74 -0.35
CA LEU A 405 -11.58 -8.95 -1.05
C LEU A 405 -11.16 -8.99 -2.53
N SER A 406 -11.09 -7.84 -3.20
CA SER A 406 -10.63 -7.74 -4.59
C SER A 406 -9.15 -8.11 -4.69
N GLN A 407 -8.29 -7.46 -3.89
CA GLN A 407 -6.87 -7.81 -3.80
C GLN A 407 -6.65 -9.29 -3.42
N ALA A 408 -7.45 -9.83 -2.50
CA ALA A 408 -7.39 -11.25 -2.15
C ALA A 408 -7.71 -12.15 -3.35
N ALA A 409 -8.75 -11.84 -4.12
CA ALA A 409 -9.11 -12.60 -5.32
C ALA A 409 -7.99 -12.59 -6.36
N ASP A 410 -7.37 -11.43 -6.61
CA ASP A 410 -6.28 -11.31 -7.58
C ASP A 410 -5.05 -12.12 -7.19
N LEU A 411 -4.65 -12.08 -5.92
CA LEU A 411 -3.56 -12.91 -5.39
C LEU A 411 -3.86 -14.40 -5.53
N LEU A 412 -5.08 -14.83 -5.20
CA LEU A 412 -5.47 -16.24 -5.31
C LEU A 412 -5.48 -16.71 -6.76
N ARG A 413 -5.95 -15.88 -7.69
CA ARG A 413 -5.92 -16.16 -9.13
C ARG A 413 -4.49 -16.24 -9.65
N ALA A 414 -3.62 -15.33 -9.22
CA ALA A 414 -2.19 -15.37 -9.56
C ALA A 414 -1.53 -16.65 -9.02
N GLY A 415 -1.85 -17.06 -7.78
CA GLY A 415 -1.39 -18.30 -7.18
C GLY A 415 -1.85 -19.54 -7.93
N LEU A 416 -3.14 -19.62 -8.32
CA LEU A 416 -3.65 -20.71 -9.16
C LEU A 416 -2.91 -20.79 -10.50
N GLY A 417 -2.63 -19.64 -11.11
CA GLY A 417 -1.86 -19.58 -12.35
C GLY A 417 -0.42 -20.08 -12.25
N CYS A 418 0.12 -20.28 -11.04
CA CYS A 418 1.45 -20.83 -10.83
C CYS A 418 1.44 -22.37 -10.71
N LEU A 419 0.26 -23.00 -10.58
CA LEU A 419 0.12 -24.44 -10.40
C LEU A 419 -0.33 -25.10 -11.71
N PRO A 420 0.51 -25.91 -12.37
CA PRO A 420 0.18 -26.52 -13.66
C PRO A 420 -0.76 -27.74 -13.55
N ASP A 421 -0.83 -28.39 -12.39
CA ASP A 421 -1.56 -29.65 -12.21
C ASP A 421 -2.26 -29.71 -10.85
N TRP A 422 -3.55 -30.06 -10.88
CA TRP A 422 -4.39 -30.16 -9.68
C TRP A 422 -3.96 -31.31 -8.77
N HIS A 423 -3.60 -32.47 -9.30
CA HIS A 423 -3.32 -33.67 -8.49
C HIS A 423 -1.97 -33.59 -7.77
N ARG A 424 -0.94 -33.06 -8.44
CA ARG A 424 0.39 -32.86 -7.88
C ARG A 424 0.37 -31.85 -6.72
N TYR A 425 -0.41 -30.78 -6.84
CA TYR A 425 -0.52 -29.71 -5.84
C TYR A 425 -1.88 -29.68 -5.14
N TYR A 426 -2.51 -30.85 -4.98
CA TYR A 426 -3.91 -31.00 -4.57
C TYR A 426 -4.35 -30.11 -3.41
N ARG A 427 -3.59 -30.13 -2.30
CA ARG A 427 -3.95 -29.35 -1.11
C ARG A 427 -3.85 -27.84 -1.35
N LEU A 428 -2.78 -27.38 -1.99
CA LEU A 428 -2.58 -25.97 -2.26
C LEU A 428 -3.59 -25.44 -3.28
N HIS A 429 -3.84 -26.22 -4.33
CA HIS A 429 -4.83 -25.88 -5.35
C HIS A 429 -6.24 -25.80 -4.75
N LEU A 430 -6.63 -26.78 -3.93
CA LEU A 430 -7.93 -26.78 -3.25
C LEU A 430 -8.07 -25.57 -2.31
N ASP A 431 -7.04 -25.23 -1.54
CA ASP A 431 -7.07 -24.08 -0.63
C ASP A 431 -7.18 -22.75 -1.39
N LEU A 432 -6.43 -22.60 -2.49
CA LEU A 432 -6.50 -21.43 -3.37
C LEU A 432 -7.88 -21.31 -4.03
N SER A 433 -8.41 -22.39 -4.62
CA SER A 433 -9.72 -22.39 -5.27
C SER A 433 -10.86 -22.11 -4.29
N ASN A 434 -10.82 -22.68 -3.08
CA ASN A 434 -11.82 -22.39 -2.05
C ASN A 434 -11.72 -20.95 -1.55
N GLY A 435 -10.51 -20.42 -1.38
CA GLY A 435 -10.28 -19.02 -1.05
C GLY A 435 -10.88 -18.11 -2.12
N LEU A 436 -10.58 -18.39 -3.39
CA LEU A 436 -11.00 -17.56 -4.52
C LEU A 436 -12.52 -17.60 -4.66
N LEU A 437 -13.10 -18.79 -4.60
CA LEU A 437 -14.55 -18.98 -4.62
C LEU A 437 -15.24 -18.13 -3.54
N LYS A 438 -14.71 -18.12 -2.31
CA LYS A 438 -15.26 -17.30 -1.24
C LYS A 438 -15.14 -15.80 -1.54
N ALA A 439 -14.02 -15.36 -2.10
CA ALA A 439 -13.81 -13.96 -2.47
C ALA A 439 -14.77 -13.53 -3.59
N GLU A 440 -14.88 -14.31 -4.68
CA GLU A 440 -15.75 -14.02 -5.83
C GLU A 440 -17.23 -14.00 -5.44
N VAL A 441 -17.69 -14.97 -4.64
CA VAL A 441 -19.06 -14.95 -4.09
C VAL A 441 -19.30 -13.71 -3.25
N SER A 442 -18.31 -13.29 -2.46
CA SER A 442 -18.44 -12.11 -1.60
C SER A 442 -18.48 -10.81 -2.41
N LEU A 443 -17.75 -10.74 -3.51
CA LEU A 443 -17.73 -9.62 -4.47
C LEU A 443 -18.97 -9.60 -5.37
N GLY A 444 -19.68 -10.73 -5.50
CA GLY A 444 -20.85 -10.88 -6.37
C GLY A 444 -20.51 -11.31 -7.80
N HIS A 445 -19.28 -11.78 -8.03
CA HIS A 445 -18.80 -12.31 -9.30
C HIS A 445 -19.27 -13.77 -9.47
N TYR A 446 -20.58 -13.92 -9.70
CA TYR A 446 -21.25 -15.22 -9.67
C TYR A 446 -20.85 -16.13 -10.83
N THR A 447 -20.57 -15.59 -12.00
CA THR A 447 -20.16 -16.38 -13.19
C THR A 447 -18.82 -17.07 -12.94
N GLU A 448 -17.87 -16.34 -12.38
CA GLU A 448 -16.55 -16.81 -11.98
C GLU A 448 -16.67 -17.83 -10.84
N ALA A 449 -17.55 -17.56 -9.87
CA ALA A 449 -17.85 -18.51 -8.80
C ALA A 449 -18.43 -19.83 -9.31
N GLU A 450 -19.33 -19.82 -10.31
CA GLU A 450 -19.87 -21.05 -10.93
C GLU A 450 -18.78 -21.88 -11.60
N ALA A 451 -17.86 -21.23 -12.31
CA ALA A 451 -16.72 -21.92 -12.94
C ALA A 451 -15.83 -22.60 -11.89
N LEU A 452 -15.53 -21.90 -10.79
CA LEU A 452 -14.74 -22.43 -9.67
C LEU A 452 -15.44 -23.58 -8.94
N ILE A 453 -16.76 -23.48 -8.72
CA ILE A 453 -17.56 -24.56 -8.15
C ILE A 453 -17.45 -25.81 -9.01
N ALA A 454 -17.66 -25.68 -10.32
CA ALA A 454 -17.57 -26.80 -11.25
C ALA A 454 -16.17 -27.43 -11.23
N ASP A 455 -15.12 -26.62 -11.14
CA ASP A 455 -13.74 -27.10 -11.12
C ASP A 455 -13.37 -27.85 -9.83
N ILE A 456 -13.75 -27.30 -8.66
CA ILE A 456 -13.54 -27.97 -7.37
C ILE A 456 -14.31 -29.29 -7.33
N LEU A 457 -15.56 -29.34 -7.81
CA LEU A 457 -16.37 -30.56 -7.79
C LEU A 457 -15.80 -31.67 -8.69
N ARG A 458 -15.23 -31.30 -9.85
CA ARG A 458 -14.59 -32.26 -10.76
C ARG A 458 -13.33 -32.86 -10.15
N ASN A 459 -12.48 -32.04 -9.56
CA ASN A 459 -11.13 -32.45 -9.17
C ASN A 459 -11.00 -32.88 -7.69
N ALA A 460 -11.96 -32.53 -6.83
CA ALA A 460 -11.91 -32.91 -5.41
C ALA A 460 -12.07 -34.43 -5.22
N SER A 461 -11.13 -35.02 -4.48
CA SER A 461 -11.00 -36.47 -4.26
C SER A 461 -11.96 -37.03 -3.20
N GLY A 462 -12.56 -36.18 -2.36
CA GLY A 462 -13.47 -36.63 -1.30
C GLY A 462 -14.59 -35.62 -0.99
N ASP A 463 -15.68 -36.12 -0.41
CA ASP A 463 -16.89 -35.34 -0.16
C ASP A 463 -16.64 -34.14 0.75
N ARG A 464 -15.74 -34.28 1.74
CA ARG A 464 -15.35 -33.17 2.64
C ARG A 464 -14.77 -31.98 1.89
N ASP A 465 -13.99 -32.24 0.85
CA ASP A 465 -13.33 -31.20 0.05
C ASP A 465 -14.33 -30.53 -0.93
N ARG A 466 -15.46 -31.19 -1.22
CA ARG A 466 -16.57 -30.66 -2.05
C ARG A 466 -17.55 -29.77 -1.29
N VAL A 467 -17.65 -29.90 0.04
CA VAL A 467 -18.63 -29.18 0.86
C VAL A 467 -18.59 -27.67 0.64
N GLY A 468 -17.39 -27.06 0.58
CA GLY A 468 -17.25 -25.62 0.38
C GLY A 468 -17.86 -25.14 -0.93
N ALA A 469 -17.62 -25.87 -2.02
CA ALA A 469 -18.19 -25.58 -3.33
C ALA A 469 -19.72 -25.76 -3.36
N LEU A 470 -20.23 -26.75 -2.63
CA LEU A 470 -21.68 -26.99 -2.51
C LEU A 470 -22.39 -25.94 -1.66
N GLU A 471 -21.77 -25.47 -0.58
CA GLU A 471 -22.30 -24.35 0.20
C GLU A 471 -22.34 -23.05 -0.63
N ALA A 472 -21.30 -22.81 -1.43
CA ALA A 472 -21.23 -21.66 -2.32
C ALA A 472 -22.28 -21.74 -3.44
N SER A 473 -22.52 -22.92 -4.03
CA SER A 473 -23.51 -23.07 -5.12
C SER A 473 -24.93 -22.69 -4.67
N ILE A 474 -25.31 -23.01 -3.44
CA ILE A 474 -26.59 -22.56 -2.86
C ILE A 474 -26.66 -21.03 -2.83
N THR A 475 -25.58 -20.36 -2.43
CA THR A 475 -25.50 -18.89 -2.32
C THR A 475 -25.54 -18.23 -3.70
N VAL A 476 -24.75 -18.74 -4.65
CA VAL A 476 -24.71 -18.24 -6.03
C VAL A 476 -26.08 -18.37 -6.71
N ILE A 477 -26.78 -19.48 -6.53
CA ILE A 477 -28.10 -19.70 -7.14
C ILE A 477 -29.20 -18.86 -6.44
N ALA A 478 -29.05 -18.62 -5.14
CA ALA A 478 -29.94 -17.78 -4.35
C ALA A 478 -29.87 -16.30 -4.71
N GLU A 479 -28.66 -15.79 -4.97
CA GLU A 479 -28.36 -14.36 -5.12
C GLU A 479 -28.06 -13.95 -6.58
N GLY A 480 -27.67 -14.89 -7.44
CA GLY A 480 -27.56 -14.73 -8.88
C GLY A 480 -28.93 -14.61 -9.56
N GLY A 481 -29.00 -13.85 -10.65
CA GLY A 481 -30.21 -13.26 -11.25
C GLY A 481 -31.41 -14.17 -11.59
N ASN A 482 -31.33 -15.49 -11.35
CA ASN A 482 -32.42 -16.44 -11.60
C ASN A 482 -33.27 -16.82 -10.36
N ARG A 483 -32.91 -16.36 -9.15
CA ARG A 483 -33.67 -16.49 -7.87
C ARG A 483 -34.47 -17.80 -7.71
N ASP A 484 -33.90 -18.95 -8.07
CA ASP A 484 -34.56 -20.26 -7.91
C ASP A 484 -33.86 -21.08 -6.83
N TYR A 485 -34.12 -20.70 -5.59
CA TYR A 485 -33.63 -21.36 -4.37
C TYR A 485 -33.90 -22.88 -4.37
N ALA A 486 -34.96 -23.34 -5.03
CA ALA A 486 -35.34 -24.75 -5.06
C ALA A 486 -34.38 -25.56 -5.93
N LYS A 487 -33.98 -25.05 -7.11
CA LYS A 487 -33.00 -25.71 -7.98
C LYS A 487 -31.61 -25.81 -7.36
N GLY A 488 -31.14 -24.75 -6.69
CA GLY A 488 -29.80 -24.76 -6.07
C GLY A 488 -29.70 -25.74 -4.91
N ALA A 489 -30.76 -25.78 -4.10
CA ALA A 489 -30.86 -26.75 -3.02
C ALA A 489 -31.04 -28.19 -3.52
N GLN A 490 -31.78 -28.39 -4.61
CA GLN A 490 -31.93 -29.68 -5.26
C GLN A 490 -30.58 -30.20 -5.78
N ARG A 491 -29.83 -29.37 -6.51
CA ARG A 491 -28.50 -29.72 -7.05
C ARG A 491 -27.51 -30.04 -5.93
N GLY A 492 -27.49 -29.24 -4.86
CA GLY A 492 -26.65 -29.49 -3.69
C GLY A 492 -26.98 -30.81 -2.99
N ALA A 493 -28.27 -31.12 -2.85
CA ALA A 493 -28.74 -32.37 -2.25
C ALA A 493 -28.46 -33.60 -3.15
N GLU A 494 -28.63 -33.49 -4.47
CA GLU A 494 -28.28 -34.54 -5.44
C GLU A 494 -26.79 -34.88 -5.40
N ILE A 495 -25.90 -33.88 -5.30
CA ILE A 495 -24.46 -34.10 -5.24
C ILE A 495 -24.02 -34.70 -3.89
N LEU A 496 -24.72 -34.37 -2.79
CA LEU A 496 -24.48 -34.94 -1.46
C LEU A 496 -25.16 -36.30 -1.24
N GLY A 497 -25.93 -36.81 -2.21
CA GLY A 497 -26.74 -38.01 -2.04
C GLY A 497 -27.83 -37.87 -0.96
N LEU A 498 -28.23 -36.64 -0.63
CA LEU A 498 -29.26 -36.35 0.37
C LEU A 498 -30.63 -36.26 -0.29
N PRO A 499 -31.69 -36.82 0.33
CA PRO A 499 -33.04 -36.71 -0.21
C PRO A 499 -33.52 -35.26 -0.17
N PHE A 500 -33.66 -34.62 -1.34
CA PHE A 500 -34.21 -33.28 -1.45
C PHE A 500 -35.73 -33.28 -1.32
N ARG A 501 -36.28 -32.52 -0.37
CA ARG A 501 -37.72 -32.23 -0.28
C ARG A 501 -37.95 -30.72 -0.34
N PRO A 502 -38.58 -30.17 -1.39
CA PRO A 502 -38.72 -28.72 -1.57
C PRO A 502 -39.49 -28.09 -0.41
N GLY A 503 -38.92 -27.01 0.17
CA GLY A 503 -39.53 -26.21 1.24
C GLY A 503 -38.51 -25.49 2.13
N TRP A 504 -38.71 -24.18 2.37
CA TRP A 504 -37.78 -23.31 3.11
C TRP A 504 -37.45 -23.80 4.54
N ARG A 505 -38.39 -24.50 5.19
CA ARG A 505 -38.20 -25.11 6.53
C ARG A 505 -37.20 -26.25 6.52
N ASN A 506 -37.20 -27.09 5.48
CA ASN A 506 -36.25 -28.19 5.33
C ASN A 506 -34.85 -27.66 4.99
N LEU A 507 -34.77 -26.56 4.25
CA LEU A 507 -33.50 -25.92 3.89
C LEU A 507 -32.76 -25.34 5.10
N ALA A 508 -33.48 -24.68 6.01
CA ALA A 508 -32.92 -24.22 7.28
C ALA A 508 -32.45 -25.39 8.15
N LEU A 509 -33.20 -26.51 8.13
CA LEU A 509 -32.87 -27.73 8.86
C LEU A 509 -31.61 -28.42 8.29
N GLU A 510 -31.48 -28.49 6.97
CA GLU A 510 -30.32 -29.06 6.26
C GLU A 510 -29.06 -28.21 6.49
N ARG A 511 -29.18 -26.87 6.42
CA ARG A 511 -28.10 -25.94 6.79
C ARG A 511 -27.69 -26.09 8.26
N PHE A 512 -28.63 -26.41 9.14
CA PHE A 512 -28.37 -26.71 10.55
C PHE A 512 -27.69 -28.07 10.75
N ARG A 513 -28.07 -29.10 9.98
CA ARG A 513 -27.46 -30.45 10.00
C ARG A 513 -26.04 -30.45 9.44
N ALA A 514 -25.80 -29.77 8.31
CA ALA A 514 -24.46 -29.60 7.73
C ALA A 514 -23.51 -28.86 8.68
N ARG A 515 -24.01 -27.87 9.43
CA ARG A 515 -23.25 -27.19 10.49
C ARG A 515 -22.91 -28.07 11.69
N ARG A 516 -23.73 -29.10 11.97
CA ARG A 516 -23.59 -30.00 13.12
C ARG A 516 -22.75 -31.25 12.82
N ALA A 517 -22.49 -31.52 11.54
CA ALA A 517 -21.62 -32.61 11.06
C ALA A 517 -20.14 -32.19 10.87
N ARG A 518 -19.84 -30.89 11.05
CA ARG A 518 -18.48 -30.37 11.32
C ARG A 518 -18.16 -30.54 12.79
#